data_AF-A0A968FEV4-F1
#
_entry.id   AF-A0A968FEV4-F1
#
_cell.length_a   1.000
_cell.length_b   1.000
_cell.length_c   1.000
_cell.angle_alpha   90.00
_cell.angle_beta   90.00
_cell.angle_gamma   90.00
#
_symmetry.space_group_name_H-M   'P 1'
#
loop_
_entity.id
_entity.type
_entity.pdbx_description
1 polymer ?
#
loop_
_entity_poly.entity_id
_entity_poly.type
_entity_poly.pdbx_seq_one_letter_code
_entity_poly.pdbx_strand_id
1 'polypeptide(L)'
;MSRRAEFAYAQARLQARHGMRPSESTWRLLDASKDLAHFLQVARNSPLRPWVEHLPRHADAHLIERSLRGDWRAYVRTVAVWCPGVWRPAVAWAALLVDLPAIAHCLSHARLPAWMRGDPALLPFAATERSARIEALQQSEWAPVVRRWLADASVLGAWMEHWETLWAGDGRTRTALGRLASAVREHMRQTAQADPTRAAGDGARRELEARATRLFRRHTQQPPAVFAHLALIALDLERMRDGLMRRSLFGEGEGGATWA
;
A
#
# COMPACT_ATOMS: atom_id res chain seq x y z
N MET A 1 -4.55 32.74 10.35
CA MET A 1 -4.54 32.23 8.96
C MET A 1 -5.26 30.89 8.94
N SER A 2 -6.19 30.67 8.00
CA SER A 2 -7.13 29.53 8.04
C SER A 2 -6.42 28.18 7.86
N ARG A 3 -6.81 27.15 8.64
CA ARG A 3 -6.29 25.75 8.54
C ARG A 3 -6.28 25.20 7.10
N ARG A 4 -7.09 25.74 6.18
CA ARG A 4 -7.09 25.38 4.75
C ARG A 4 -5.86 25.88 3.99
N ALA A 5 -5.33 27.06 4.32
CA ALA A 5 -4.16 27.62 3.66
C ALA A 5 -2.90 26.76 3.91
N GLU A 6 -2.80 26.16 5.10
CA GLU A 6 -1.72 25.24 5.45
C GLU A 6 -1.67 23.99 4.56
N PHE A 7 -2.84 23.57 4.03
CA PHE A 7 -2.94 22.45 3.10
C PHE A 7 -2.90 22.85 1.63
N ALA A 8 -2.78 24.13 1.28
CA ALA A 8 -2.77 24.57 -0.11
C ALA A 8 -1.60 23.97 -0.90
N TYR A 9 -0.40 23.97 -0.32
CA TYR A 9 0.79 23.36 -0.92
C TYR A 9 0.60 21.85 -1.14
N ALA A 10 0.16 21.12 -0.10
CA ALA A 10 -0.16 19.70 -0.22
C ALA A 10 -1.18 19.45 -1.32
N GLN A 11 -2.29 20.20 -1.33
CA GLN A 11 -3.35 20.04 -2.31
C GLN A 11 -2.85 20.22 -3.75
N ALA A 12 -2.03 21.25 -4.02
CA ALA A 12 -1.49 21.48 -5.36
C ALA A 12 -0.62 20.30 -5.84
N ARG A 13 0.24 19.77 -4.97
CA ARG A 13 1.08 18.60 -5.27
C ARG A 13 0.23 17.34 -5.48
N LEU A 14 -0.78 17.13 -4.65
CA LEU A 14 -1.69 16.00 -4.76
C LEU A 14 -2.51 16.06 -6.06
N GLN A 15 -3.02 17.23 -6.45
CA GLN A 15 -3.74 17.40 -7.72
C GLN A 15 -2.85 17.09 -8.93
N ALA A 16 -1.61 17.60 -8.93
CA ALA A 16 -0.66 17.29 -9.98
C ALA A 16 -0.39 15.77 -10.07
N ARG A 17 -0.25 15.07 -8.94
CA ARG A 17 -0.09 13.62 -8.90
C ARG A 17 -1.36 12.87 -9.31
N HIS A 18 -2.52 13.33 -8.87
CA HIS A 18 -3.81 12.72 -9.19
C HIS A 18 -4.12 12.80 -10.68
N GLY A 19 -3.79 13.92 -11.34
CA GLY A 19 -3.93 14.07 -12.79
C GLY A 19 -3.01 13.14 -13.61
N MET A 20 -1.96 12.60 -12.99
CA MET A 20 -1.05 11.61 -13.59
C MET A 20 -1.45 10.17 -13.24
N ARG A 21 -2.66 9.89 -12.74
CA ARG A 21 -3.06 8.50 -12.52
C ARG A 21 -3.28 7.77 -13.86
N PRO A 22 -2.97 6.47 -13.94
CA PRO A 22 -3.24 5.68 -15.13
C PRO A 22 -4.73 5.65 -15.43
N SER A 23 -5.07 5.82 -16.70
CA SER A 23 -6.45 5.71 -17.19
C SER A 23 -6.86 4.26 -17.42
N GLU A 24 -8.15 3.98 -17.58
CA GLU A 24 -8.61 2.64 -17.94
C GLU A 24 -8.13 2.18 -19.33
N SER A 25 -7.78 3.08 -20.25
CA SER A 25 -7.13 2.67 -21.51
C SER A 25 -5.68 2.24 -21.28
N THR A 26 -4.95 2.95 -20.41
CA THR A 26 -3.60 2.56 -19.97
C THR A 26 -3.62 1.17 -19.33
N TRP A 27 -4.59 0.92 -18.44
CA TRP A 27 -4.71 -0.38 -17.81
C TRP A 27 -5.07 -1.50 -18.78
N ARG A 28 -6.01 -1.27 -19.72
CA ARG A 28 -6.32 -2.25 -20.77
C ARG A 28 -5.10 -2.62 -21.60
N LEU A 29 -4.22 -1.65 -21.91
CA LEU A 29 -2.98 -1.91 -22.63
C LEU A 29 -2.00 -2.77 -21.81
N LEU A 30 -1.89 -2.50 -20.51
CA LEU A 30 -1.08 -3.33 -19.59
C LEU A 30 -1.65 -4.74 -19.48
N ASP A 31 -2.96 -4.87 -19.32
CA ASP A 31 -3.66 -6.15 -19.18
C ASP A 31 -3.49 -7.03 -20.44
N ALA A 32 -3.35 -6.42 -21.63
CA ALA A 32 -3.09 -7.11 -22.89
C ALA A 32 -1.65 -7.65 -23.03
N SER A 33 -0.72 -7.29 -22.15
CA SER A 33 0.66 -7.77 -22.20
C SER A 33 0.73 -9.25 -21.82
N LYS A 34 1.42 -10.10 -22.60
CA LYS A 34 1.53 -11.54 -22.33
C LYS A 34 2.64 -11.89 -21.35
N ASP A 35 3.80 -11.24 -21.49
CA ASP A 35 4.98 -11.47 -20.65
C ASP A 35 5.35 -10.24 -19.80
N LEU A 36 6.25 -10.47 -18.84
CA LEU A 36 6.70 -9.45 -17.89
C LEU A 36 7.48 -8.32 -18.59
N ALA A 37 8.28 -8.62 -19.60
CA ALA A 37 9.13 -7.63 -20.25
C ALA A 37 8.29 -6.60 -21.01
N HIS A 38 7.28 -7.06 -21.75
CA HIS A 38 6.32 -6.22 -22.44
C HIS A 38 5.47 -5.41 -21.44
N PHE A 39 5.01 -6.03 -20.35
CA PHE A 39 4.27 -5.32 -19.30
C PHE A 39 5.10 -4.16 -18.71
N LEU A 40 6.37 -4.42 -18.36
CA LEU A 40 7.28 -3.40 -17.84
C LEU A 40 7.57 -2.31 -18.87
N GLN A 41 7.70 -2.66 -20.15
CA GLN A 41 7.89 -1.68 -21.23
C GLN A 41 6.68 -0.73 -21.35
N VAL A 42 5.46 -1.27 -21.37
CA VAL A 42 4.23 -0.47 -21.39
C VAL A 42 4.14 0.40 -20.15
N ALA A 43 4.39 -0.15 -18.96
CA ALA A 43 4.32 0.57 -17.70
C ALA A 43 5.33 1.74 -17.63
N ARG A 44 6.56 1.54 -18.11
CA ARG A 44 7.60 2.59 -18.21
C ARG A 44 7.25 3.72 -19.19
N ASN A 45 6.40 3.44 -20.17
CA ASN A 45 5.90 4.44 -21.12
C ASN A 45 4.54 5.04 -20.69
N SER A 46 4.17 4.86 -19.42
CA SER A 46 2.92 5.34 -18.85
C SER A 46 3.20 6.14 -17.57
N PRO A 47 2.16 6.73 -16.94
CA PRO A 47 2.33 7.40 -15.66
C PRO A 47 2.79 6.48 -14.50
N LEU A 48 2.77 5.15 -14.69
CA LEU A 48 3.29 4.18 -13.74
C LEU A 48 4.83 4.09 -13.73
N ARG A 49 5.51 4.73 -14.69
CA ARG A 49 6.98 4.72 -14.82
C ARG A 49 7.74 4.83 -13.49
N PRO A 50 7.43 5.78 -12.59
CA PRO A 50 8.21 5.95 -11.36
C PRO A 50 8.29 4.70 -10.48
N TRP A 51 7.31 3.80 -10.60
CA TRP A 51 7.20 2.58 -9.79
C TRP A 51 7.88 1.35 -10.42
N VAL A 52 8.25 1.42 -11.70
CA VAL A 52 8.74 0.26 -12.48
C VAL A 52 10.05 0.53 -13.23
N GLU A 53 10.49 1.79 -13.26
CA GLU A 53 11.70 2.20 -13.98
C GLU A 53 12.95 1.46 -13.49
N HIS A 54 13.04 1.23 -12.18
CA HIS A 54 14.18 0.56 -11.55
C HIS A 54 14.10 -0.98 -11.59
N LEU A 55 12.97 -1.56 -12.00
CA LEU A 55 12.81 -3.02 -12.07
C LEU A 55 13.52 -3.56 -13.32
N PRO A 56 14.29 -4.66 -13.25
CA PRO A 56 14.85 -5.31 -14.44
C PRO A 56 13.75 -6.00 -15.27
N ARG A 57 14.04 -6.29 -16.54
CA ARG A 57 13.07 -6.94 -17.47
C ARG A 57 12.61 -8.33 -17.01
N HIS A 58 13.47 -9.04 -16.29
CA HIS A 58 13.24 -10.39 -15.77
C HIS A 58 13.26 -10.39 -14.24
N ALA A 59 12.58 -9.42 -13.63
CA ALA A 59 12.51 -9.33 -12.18
C ALA A 59 11.75 -10.52 -11.59
N ASP A 60 12.36 -11.20 -10.62
CA ASP A 60 11.68 -12.21 -9.83
C ASP A 60 10.63 -11.59 -8.89
N ALA A 61 9.72 -12.44 -8.41
CA ALA A 61 8.62 -12.00 -7.55
C ALA A 61 9.09 -11.33 -6.25
N HIS A 62 10.19 -11.78 -5.65
CA HIS A 62 10.71 -11.22 -4.41
C HIS A 62 11.28 -9.81 -4.63
N LEU A 63 12.01 -9.60 -5.73
CA LEU A 63 12.52 -8.29 -6.10
C LEU A 63 11.38 -7.31 -6.34
N ILE A 64 10.37 -7.71 -7.11
CA ILE A 64 9.21 -6.85 -7.40
C ILE A 64 8.49 -6.47 -6.10
N GLU A 65 8.15 -7.44 -5.25
CA GLU A 65 7.47 -7.19 -3.98
C GLU A 65 8.26 -6.24 -3.07
N ARG A 66 9.57 -6.49 -2.91
CA ARG A 66 10.44 -5.64 -2.10
C ARG A 66 10.50 -4.21 -2.64
N SER A 67 10.64 -4.07 -3.96
CA SER A 67 10.68 -2.79 -4.65
C SER A 67 9.39 -1.99 -4.45
N LEU A 68 8.23 -2.59 -4.70
CA LEU A 68 6.94 -1.90 -4.57
C LEU A 68 6.67 -1.45 -3.13
N ARG A 69 7.02 -2.28 -2.13
CA ARG A 69 6.94 -1.88 -0.72
C ARG A 69 7.86 -0.69 -0.41
N GLY A 70 9.10 -0.74 -0.92
CA GLY A 70 10.07 0.35 -0.77
C GLY A 70 9.57 1.66 -1.35
N ASP A 71 9.06 1.62 -2.58
CA ASP A 71 8.54 2.79 -3.28
C ASP A 71 7.31 3.35 -2.58
N TRP A 72 6.39 2.50 -2.11
CA TRP A 72 5.23 2.95 -1.34
C TRP A 72 5.65 3.74 -0.11
N ARG A 73 6.57 3.20 0.70
CA ARG A 73 7.09 3.88 1.89
C ARG A 73 7.75 5.22 1.53
N ALA A 74 8.55 5.26 0.47
CA ALA A 74 9.19 6.49 0.00
C ALA A 74 8.16 7.53 -0.47
N TYR A 75 7.12 7.09 -1.16
CA TYR A 75 6.04 7.94 -1.64
C TYR A 75 5.23 8.55 -0.49
N VAL A 76 4.80 7.73 0.47
CA VAL A 76 4.05 8.21 1.63
C VAL A 76 4.87 9.21 2.45
N ARG A 77 6.16 8.94 2.68
CA ARG A 77 7.07 9.88 3.36
C ARG A 77 7.17 11.21 2.60
N THR A 78 7.23 11.17 1.27
CA THR A 78 7.21 12.37 0.44
C THR A 78 5.91 13.16 0.61
N VAL A 79 4.76 12.48 0.61
CA VAL A 79 3.44 13.12 0.83
C VAL A 79 3.34 13.70 2.24
N ALA A 80 3.88 13.03 3.26
CA ALA A 80 3.93 13.53 4.62
C ALA A 80 4.67 14.86 4.71
N VAL A 81 5.80 15.03 4.01
CA VAL A 81 6.56 16.30 3.98
C VAL A 81 5.73 17.47 3.44
N TRP A 82 4.82 17.22 2.48
CA TRP A 82 3.95 18.27 1.94
C TRP A 82 2.88 18.74 2.94
N CYS A 83 2.57 17.93 3.95
CA CYS A 83 1.52 18.20 4.92
C CYS A 83 2.01 19.10 6.07
N PRO A 84 1.09 19.82 6.74
CA PRO A 84 1.39 20.54 7.97
C PRO A 84 1.98 19.62 9.04
N GLY A 85 2.90 20.17 9.87
CA GLY A 85 3.66 19.42 10.87
C GLY A 85 2.80 18.49 11.74
N VAL A 86 1.66 18.98 12.22
CA VAL A 86 0.72 18.24 13.08
C VAL A 86 0.07 17.02 12.41
N TRP A 87 0.05 16.95 11.08
CA TRP A 87 -0.51 15.82 10.31
C TRP A 87 0.56 14.86 9.79
N ARG A 88 1.84 15.24 9.81
CA ARG A 88 2.92 14.40 9.28
C ARG A 88 2.97 13.02 9.94
N PRO A 89 2.83 12.87 11.28
CA PRO A 89 2.83 11.55 11.91
C PRO A 89 1.71 10.64 11.37
N ALA A 90 0.48 11.16 11.28
CA ALA A 90 -0.66 10.39 10.78
C ALA A 90 -0.49 9.96 9.31
N VAL A 91 0.12 10.82 8.48
CA VAL A 91 0.40 10.50 7.07
C VAL A 91 1.55 9.51 6.96
N ALA A 92 2.65 9.72 7.69
CA ALA A 92 3.80 8.82 7.70
C ALA A 92 3.43 7.41 8.18
N TRP A 93 2.52 7.29 9.14
CA TRP A 93 2.01 6.01 9.63
C TRP A 93 1.39 5.15 8.53
N ALA A 94 0.78 5.75 7.50
CA ALA A 94 0.24 5.04 6.33
C ALA A 94 1.30 4.27 5.52
N ALA A 95 2.58 4.63 5.65
CA ALA A 95 3.69 3.93 4.99
C ALA A 95 3.78 2.47 5.45
N LEU A 96 3.43 2.21 6.71
CA LEU A 96 3.53 0.91 7.35
C LEU A 96 2.44 -0.09 6.92
N LEU A 97 1.38 0.40 6.28
CA LEU A 97 0.26 -0.44 5.85
C LEU A 97 0.73 -1.63 5.00
N VAL A 98 1.73 -1.41 4.15
CA VAL A 98 2.24 -2.42 3.20
C VAL A 98 2.97 -3.58 3.88
N ASP A 99 3.48 -3.37 5.09
CA ASP A 99 4.24 -4.36 5.86
C ASP A 99 3.35 -5.12 6.87
N LEU A 100 2.09 -4.71 7.05
CA LEU A 100 1.17 -5.34 8.01
C LEU A 100 1.10 -6.87 7.89
N PRO A 101 0.99 -7.48 6.69
CA PRO A 101 0.98 -8.94 6.57
C PRO A 101 2.28 -9.59 7.07
N ALA A 102 3.43 -8.97 6.78
CA ALA A 102 4.73 -9.46 7.22
C ALA A 102 4.87 -9.36 8.74
N ILE A 103 4.42 -8.24 9.34
CA ILE A 103 4.43 -8.06 10.80
C ILE A 103 3.47 -9.03 11.48
N ALA A 104 2.27 -9.25 10.94
CA ALA A 104 1.35 -10.26 11.44
C ALA A 104 1.98 -11.66 11.38
N HIS A 105 2.72 -11.98 10.32
CA HIS A 105 3.45 -13.23 10.24
C HIS A 105 4.53 -13.34 11.32
N CYS A 106 5.33 -12.28 11.53
CA CYS A 106 6.36 -12.21 12.56
C CYS A 106 5.83 -12.47 13.96
N LEU A 107 4.67 -11.88 14.27
CA LEU A 107 4.05 -11.97 15.58
C LEU A 107 3.37 -13.32 15.81
N SER A 108 2.69 -13.88 14.80
CA SER A 108 1.83 -15.06 14.99
C SER A 108 2.52 -16.39 14.74
N HIS A 109 3.54 -16.46 13.88
CA HIS A 109 4.11 -17.74 13.44
C HIS A 109 5.46 -18.05 14.08
N ALA A 110 5.74 -19.34 14.29
CA ALA A 110 7.02 -19.80 14.81
C ALA A 110 8.16 -19.57 13.79
N ARG A 111 7.92 -19.87 12.51
CA ARG A 111 8.91 -19.78 11.43
C ARG A 111 8.61 -18.64 10.47
N LEU A 112 9.66 -17.91 10.08
CA LEU A 112 9.60 -16.88 9.06
C LEU A 112 9.92 -17.42 7.66
N PRO A 113 9.27 -16.90 6.61
CA PRO A 113 9.69 -17.11 5.24
C PRO A 113 11.11 -16.58 5.00
N ALA A 114 11.88 -17.28 4.15
CA ALA A 114 13.26 -16.90 3.84
C ALA A 114 13.37 -15.50 3.22
N TRP A 115 12.39 -15.09 2.42
CA TRP A 115 12.39 -13.80 1.73
C TRP A 115 12.42 -12.60 2.69
N MET A 116 11.92 -12.73 3.93
CA MET A 116 11.93 -11.63 4.90
C MET A 116 13.34 -11.20 5.29
N ARG A 117 14.31 -12.13 5.27
CA ARG A 117 15.73 -11.81 5.51
C ARG A 117 16.36 -11.06 4.35
N GLY A 118 15.77 -11.14 3.15
CA GLY A 118 16.22 -10.41 1.96
C GLY A 118 15.62 -9.01 1.81
N ASP A 119 14.71 -8.60 2.69
CA ASP A 119 14.12 -7.26 2.71
C ASP A 119 14.77 -6.40 3.82
N PRO A 120 15.54 -5.35 3.48
CA PRO A 120 16.19 -4.49 4.46
C PRO A 120 15.24 -3.86 5.48
N ALA A 121 13.98 -3.59 5.12
CA ALA A 121 13.01 -3.01 6.04
C ALA A 121 12.48 -4.02 7.08
N LEU A 122 12.54 -5.32 6.76
CA LEU A 122 12.02 -6.40 7.61
C LEU A 122 13.14 -7.20 8.29
N LEU A 123 14.37 -7.11 7.79
CA LEU A 123 15.54 -7.77 8.33
C LEU A 123 15.72 -7.55 9.85
N PRO A 124 15.51 -6.34 10.42
CA PRO A 124 15.59 -6.14 11.87
C PRO A 124 14.63 -7.02 12.68
N PHE A 125 13.55 -7.49 12.06
CA PHE A 125 12.52 -8.32 12.69
C PHE A 125 12.61 -9.80 12.26
N ALA A 126 13.65 -10.18 11.53
CA ALA A 126 13.77 -11.50 10.91
C ALA A 126 14.54 -12.53 11.77
N ALA A 127 14.61 -12.31 13.09
CA ALA A 127 15.25 -13.22 14.04
C ALA A 127 14.60 -14.61 14.04
N THR A 128 15.39 -15.65 14.28
CA THR A 128 14.90 -17.04 14.36
C THR A 128 13.94 -17.22 15.54
N GLU A 129 14.32 -16.71 16.70
CA GLU A 129 13.52 -16.79 17.93
C GLU A 129 12.38 -15.78 17.94
N ARG A 130 11.16 -16.24 18.27
CA ARG A 130 9.96 -15.38 18.29
C ARG A 130 10.04 -14.29 19.36
N SER A 131 10.61 -14.58 20.53
CA SER A 131 10.80 -13.59 21.61
C SER A 131 11.67 -12.42 21.14
N ALA A 132 12.80 -12.71 20.49
CA ALA A 132 13.69 -11.69 19.92
C ALA A 132 13.00 -10.86 18.83
N ARG A 133 12.12 -11.46 18.01
CA ARG A 133 11.29 -10.70 17.05
C ARG A 133 10.34 -9.73 17.73
N ILE A 134 9.65 -10.19 18.77
CA ILE A 134 8.71 -9.35 19.53
C ILE A 134 9.45 -8.18 20.18
N GLU A 135 10.60 -8.45 20.81
CA GLU A 135 11.44 -7.40 21.42
C GLU A 135 11.90 -6.37 20.38
N ALA A 136 12.42 -6.81 19.23
CA ALA A 136 12.84 -5.92 18.16
C ALA A 136 11.67 -5.04 17.65
N LEU A 137 10.47 -5.61 17.52
CA LEU A 137 9.29 -4.85 17.12
C LEU A 137 8.85 -3.84 18.20
N GLN A 138 8.97 -4.19 19.49
CA GLN A 138 8.68 -3.29 20.61
C GLN A 138 9.64 -2.09 20.68
N GLN A 139 10.85 -2.23 20.16
CA GLN A 139 11.87 -1.17 20.10
C GLN A 139 11.82 -0.35 18.79
N SER A 140 10.81 -0.58 17.95
CA SER A 140 10.67 0.05 16.64
C SER A 140 9.40 0.91 16.53
N GLU A 141 9.14 1.45 15.34
CA GLU A 141 7.87 2.13 15.02
C GLU A 141 6.62 1.25 15.22
N TRP A 142 6.79 -0.07 15.26
CA TRP A 142 5.71 -1.04 15.52
C TRP A 142 5.31 -1.16 17.00
N ALA A 143 5.99 -0.49 17.93
CA ALA A 143 5.73 -0.59 19.37
C ALA A 143 4.25 -0.40 19.77
N PRO A 144 3.49 0.58 19.22
CA PRO A 144 2.06 0.72 19.52
C PRO A 144 1.24 -0.49 19.07
N VAL A 145 1.61 -1.10 17.93
CA VAL A 145 0.92 -2.27 17.38
C VAL A 145 1.18 -3.49 18.24
N VAL A 146 2.45 -3.76 18.60
CA VAL A 146 2.81 -4.91 19.44
C VAL A 146 2.14 -4.83 20.81
N ARG A 147 2.10 -3.64 21.42
CA ARG A 147 1.46 -3.44 22.73
C ARG A 147 -0.02 -3.85 22.72
N ARG A 148 -0.76 -3.46 21.68
CA ARG A 148 -2.18 -3.80 21.56
C ARG A 148 -2.37 -5.25 21.13
N TRP A 149 -1.49 -5.79 20.29
CA TRP A 149 -1.52 -7.20 19.91
C TRP A 149 -1.29 -8.14 21.10
N LEU A 150 -0.38 -7.81 22.02
CA LEU A 150 -0.19 -8.53 23.29
C LEU A 150 -1.41 -8.45 24.22
N ALA A 151 -2.31 -7.49 23.99
CA ALA A 151 -3.60 -7.36 24.67
C ALA A 151 -4.75 -7.89 23.79
N ASP A 152 -4.47 -8.94 23.00
CA ASP A 152 -5.40 -9.68 22.14
C ASP A 152 -6.06 -8.90 20.99
N ALA A 153 -5.52 -7.74 20.59
CA ALA A 153 -5.97 -7.06 19.39
C ALA A 153 -5.39 -7.72 18.12
N SER A 154 -6.17 -7.70 17.01
CA SER A 154 -5.59 -8.01 15.70
C SER A 154 -4.53 -6.97 15.30
N VAL A 155 -3.52 -7.37 14.51
CA VAL A 155 -2.45 -6.46 14.06
C VAL A 155 -3.01 -5.26 13.28
N LEU A 156 -3.99 -5.50 12.39
CA LEU A 156 -4.69 -4.42 11.68
C LEU A 156 -5.49 -3.53 12.66
N GLY A 157 -6.19 -4.11 13.62
CA GLY A 157 -6.95 -3.36 14.62
C GLY A 157 -6.05 -2.45 15.45
N ALA A 158 -4.92 -2.98 15.92
CA ALA A 158 -3.90 -2.26 16.67
C ALA A 158 -3.27 -1.11 15.85
N TRP A 159 -2.99 -1.35 14.57
CA TRP A 159 -2.49 -0.31 13.66
C TRP A 159 -3.50 0.82 13.45
N MET A 160 -4.78 0.47 13.26
CA MET A 160 -5.87 1.44 13.07
C MET A 160 -6.10 2.27 14.34
N GLU A 161 -6.11 1.62 15.51
CA GLU A 161 -6.29 2.28 16.81
C GLU A 161 -5.21 3.35 17.01
N HIS A 162 -3.93 3.01 16.78
CA HIS A 162 -2.86 3.99 16.89
C HIS A 162 -3.00 5.11 15.86
N TRP A 163 -3.31 4.78 14.61
CA TRP A 163 -3.50 5.77 13.55
C TRP A 163 -4.57 6.82 13.91
N GLU A 164 -5.68 6.39 14.51
CA GLU A 164 -6.77 7.26 14.95
C GLU A 164 -6.37 8.24 16.07
N THR A 165 -5.36 7.89 16.87
CA THR A 165 -4.80 8.79 17.90
C THR A 165 -3.95 9.91 17.30
N LEU A 166 -3.40 9.71 16.09
CA LEU A 166 -2.55 10.69 15.39
C LEU A 166 -3.37 11.79 14.67
N TRP A 167 -4.70 11.71 14.66
CA TRP A 167 -5.55 12.65 13.93
C TRP A 167 -5.68 13.98 14.67
N ALA A 168 -4.93 15.00 14.23
CA ALA A 168 -4.97 16.37 14.77
C ALA A 168 -6.22 17.19 14.35
N GLY A 169 -7.33 16.53 13.98
CA GLY A 169 -8.52 17.14 13.37
C GLY A 169 -9.71 17.31 14.32
N ASP A 170 -10.65 18.18 13.93
CA ASP A 170 -11.94 18.32 14.62
C ASP A 170 -12.87 17.12 14.37
N GLY A 171 -14.00 17.06 15.07
CA GLY A 171 -14.95 15.95 14.95
C GLY A 171 -15.43 15.69 13.52
N ARG A 172 -15.58 16.73 12.70
CA ARG A 172 -15.96 16.59 11.28
C ARG A 172 -14.85 15.93 10.46
N THR A 173 -13.61 16.36 10.65
CA THR A 173 -12.42 15.79 10.01
C THR A 173 -12.25 14.33 10.43
N ARG A 174 -12.33 14.04 11.73
CA ARG A 174 -12.25 12.67 12.26
C ARG A 174 -13.38 11.78 11.73
N THR A 175 -14.59 12.31 11.58
CA THR A 175 -15.71 11.58 10.95
C THR A 175 -15.42 11.24 9.49
N ALA A 176 -14.89 12.20 8.72
CA ALA A 176 -14.54 11.96 7.31
C ALA A 176 -13.42 10.91 7.18
N LEU A 177 -12.39 10.99 8.03
CA LEU A 177 -11.32 9.99 8.10
C LEU A 177 -11.85 8.63 8.55
N GLY A 178 -12.72 8.57 9.56
CA GLY A 178 -13.35 7.33 10.03
C GLY A 178 -14.12 6.61 8.93
N ARG A 179 -14.79 7.34 8.03
CA ARG A 179 -15.47 6.74 6.86
C ARG A 179 -14.48 6.12 5.88
N LEU A 180 -13.35 6.79 5.61
CA LEU A 180 -12.29 6.24 4.75
C LEU A 180 -11.63 5.03 5.41
N ALA A 181 -11.29 5.15 6.70
CA ALA A 181 -10.70 4.11 7.53
C ALA A 181 -11.53 2.82 7.51
N SER A 182 -12.84 2.94 7.70
CA SER A 182 -13.76 1.81 7.60
C SER A 182 -13.84 1.21 6.20
N ALA A 183 -13.78 2.04 5.14
CA ALA A 183 -13.78 1.54 3.76
C ALA A 183 -12.49 0.77 3.43
N VAL A 184 -11.33 1.25 3.88
CA VAL A 184 -10.04 0.55 3.71
C VAL A 184 -10.03 -0.75 4.50
N ARG A 185 -10.48 -0.74 5.76
CA ARG A 185 -10.58 -1.95 6.59
C ARG A 185 -11.45 -3.02 5.93
N GLU A 186 -12.58 -2.60 5.37
CA GLU A 186 -13.48 -3.51 4.66
C GLU A 186 -12.85 -4.08 3.38
N HIS A 187 -12.18 -3.24 2.57
CA HIS A 187 -11.41 -3.70 1.41
C HIS A 187 -10.35 -4.73 1.79
N MET A 188 -9.56 -4.47 2.84
CA MET A 188 -8.54 -5.42 3.31
C MET A 188 -9.16 -6.74 3.79
N ARG A 189 -10.28 -6.68 4.51
CA ARG A 189 -11.00 -7.87 4.99
C ARG A 189 -11.55 -8.70 3.83
N GLN A 190 -12.18 -8.06 2.85
CA GLN A 190 -12.71 -8.72 1.66
C GLN A 190 -11.59 -9.34 0.83
N THR A 191 -10.46 -8.66 0.68
CA THR A 191 -9.30 -9.18 -0.05
C THR A 191 -8.67 -10.37 0.67
N ALA A 192 -8.57 -10.34 2.01
CA ALA A 192 -8.06 -11.45 2.79
C ALA A 192 -8.98 -12.69 2.78
N GLN A 193 -10.29 -12.49 2.60
CA GLN A 193 -11.30 -13.55 2.52
C GLN A 193 -11.62 -13.99 1.09
N ALA A 194 -11.13 -13.26 0.08
CA ALA A 194 -11.43 -13.54 -1.31
C ALA A 194 -10.81 -14.89 -1.71
N ASP A 195 -11.65 -15.76 -2.27
CA ASP A 195 -11.19 -16.97 -2.94
C ASP A 195 -10.39 -16.56 -4.19
N PRO A 196 -9.11 -16.98 -4.33
CA PRO A 196 -8.28 -16.66 -5.50
C PRO A 196 -8.91 -17.05 -6.84
N THR A 197 -9.86 -17.99 -6.83
CA THR A 197 -10.54 -18.50 -8.02
C THR A 197 -11.79 -17.70 -8.41
N ARG A 198 -12.30 -16.81 -7.55
CA ARG A 198 -13.49 -15.99 -7.83
C ARG A 198 -13.13 -14.53 -8.06
N ALA A 199 -13.66 -13.95 -9.13
CA ALA A 199 -13.50 -12.54 -9.53
C ALA A 199 -14.13 -11.51 -8.55
N ALA A 200 -14.31 -11.85 -7.28
CA ALA A 200 -14.96 -11.04 -6.25
C ALA A 200 -14.18 -9.77 -5.88
N GLY A 201 -12.86 -9.74 -6.09
CA GLY A 201 -11.98 -8.63 -5.70
C GLY A 201 -12.23 -7.30 -6.44
N ASP A 202 -12.78 -7.34 -7.65
CA ASP A 202 -12.98 -6.14 -8.46
C ASP A 202 -14.11 -5.23 -7.96
N GLY A 203 -15.12 -5.79 -7.29
CA GLY A 203 -16.21 -5.01 -6.69
C GLY A 203 -15.72 -4.14 -5.54
N ALA A 204 -14.98 -4.75 -4.61
CA ALA A 204 -14.39 -4.12 -3.43
C ALA A 204 -13.49 -2.94 -3.81
N ARG A 205 -12.60 -3.18 -4.78
CA ARG A 205 -11.65 -2.18 -5.29
C ARG A 205 -12.38 -0.98 -5.90
N ARG A 206 -13.36 -1.22 -6.78
CA ARG A 206 -14.16 -0.14 -7.41
C ARG A 206 -14.94 0.68 -6.38
N GLU A 207 -15.47 0.03 -5.36
CA GLU A 207 -16.17 0.74 -4.28
C GLU A 207 -15.23 1.65 -3.48
N LEU A 208 -14.06 1.14 -3.08
CA LEU A 208 -13.06 1.95 -2.38
C LEU A 208 -12.57 3.11 -3.25
N GLU A 209 -12.30 2.87 -4.53
CA GLU A 209 -11.89 3.90 -5.48
C GLU A 209 -12.95 5.01 -5.60
N ALA A 210 -14.23 4.65 -5.76
CA ALA A 210 -15.30 5.62 -5.87
C ALA A 210 -15.47 6.45 -4.58
N ARG A 211 -15.34 5.82 -3.41
CA ARG A 211 -15.39 6.50 -2.10
C ARG A 211 -14.20 7.45 -1.92
N ALA A 212 -12.99 7.00 -2.21
CA ALA A 212 -11.77 7.80 -2.11
C ALA A 212 -11.81 8.98 -3.09
N THR A 213 -12.22 8.77 -4.34
CA THR A 213 -12.37 9.85 -5.34
C THR A 213 -13.36 10.92 -4.87
N ARG A 214 -14.52 10.53 -4.32
CA ARG A 214 -15.49 11.48 -3.76
C ARG A 214 -14.91 12.27 -2.58
N LEU A 215 -14.20 11.61 -1.66
CA LEU A 215 -13.57 12.26 -0.53
C LEU A 215 -12.48 13.24 -0.97
N PHE A 216 -11.64 12.84 -1.93
CA PHE A 216 -10.59 13.69 -2.50
C PHE A 216 -11.15 15.00 -3.07
N ARG A 217 -12.26 14.92 -3.83
CA ARG A 217 -12.93 16.10 -4.41
C ARG A 217 -13.66 16.96 -3.38
N ARG A 218 -14.29 16.34 -2.37
CA ARG A 218 -15.10 17.06 -1.38
C ARG A 218 -14.27 17.77 -0.31
N HIS A 219 -13.09 17.24 0.01
CA HIS A 219 -12.25 17.71 1.10
C HIS A 219 -10.98 18.43 0.61
N THR A 220 -11.10 19.18 -0.48
CA THR A 220 -10.02 20.02 -1.02
C THR A 220 -9.41 20.90 0.08
N GLN A 221 -8.09 20.91 0.15
CA GLN A 221 -7.30 21.63 1.17
C GLN A 221 -7.62 21.18 2.62
N GLN A 222 -7.92 19.90 2.81
CA GLN A 222 -8.16 19.31 4.12
C GLN A 222 -7.45 17.94 4.22
N PRO A 223 -7.13 17.48 5.45
CA PRO A 223 -6.46 16.19 5.68
C PRO A 223 -7.10 14.99 4.98
N PRO A 224 -8.44 14.84 4.92
CA PRO A 224 -9.06 13.68 4.26
C PRO A 224 -8.69 13.52 2.78
N ALA A 225 -8.40 14.63 2.06
CA ALA A 225 -7.94 14.53 0.68
C ALA A 225 -6.56 13.87 0.56
N VAL A 226 -5.67 14.07 1.54
CA VAL A 226 -4.35 13.42 1.56
C VAL A 226 -4.49 11.91 1.63
N PHE A 227 -5.29 11.41 2.58
CA PHE A 227 -5.49 9.97 2.76
C PHE A 227 -6.31 9.35 1.64
N ALA A 228 -7.30 10.07 1.11
CA ALA A 228 -8.03 9.63 -0.08
C ALA A 228 -7.10 9.48 -1.29
N HIS A 229 -6.18 10.42 -1.49
CA HIS A 229 -5.16 10.32 -2.53
C HIS A 229 -4.24 9.12 -2.31
N LEU A 230 -3.74 8.90 -1.09
CA LEU A 230 -2.92 7.72 -0.77
C LEU A 230 -3.67 6.41 -1.02
N ALA A 231 -4.96 6.32 -0.67
CA ALA A 231 -5.78 5.15 -0.96
C ALA A 231 -5.90 4.89 -2.48
N LEU A 232 -6.09 5.94 -3.29
CA LEU A 232 -6.14 5.80 -4.75
C LEU A 232 -4.82 5.30 -5.33
N ILE A 233 -3.69 5.82 -4.85
CA ILE A 233 -2.37 5.35 -5.27
C ILE A 233 -2.13 3.90 -4.84
N ALA A 234 -2.54 3.53 -3.62
CA ALA A 234 -2.45 2.15 -3.15
C ALA A 234 -3.23 1.19 -4.06
N LEU A 235 -4.44 1.56 -4.49
CA LEU A 235 -5.23 0.75 -5.42
C LEU A 235 -4.56 0.61 -6.81
N ASP A 236 -3.93 1.67 -7.32
CA ASP A 236 -3.16 1.61 -8.56
C ASP A 236 -1.96 0.66 -8.42
N LEU A 237 -1.26 0.72 -7.28
CA LEU A 237 -0.15 -0.18 -6.96
C LEU A 237 -0.60 -1.63 -6.77
N GLU A 238 -1.74 -1.87 -6.14
CA GLU A 238 -2.33 -3.21 -6.00
C GLU A 238 -2.60 -3.81 -7.39
N ARG A 239 -3.24 -3.06 -8.30
CA ARG A 239 -3.50 -3.54 -9.67
C ARG A 239 -2.20 -3.80 -10.44
N MET A 240 -1.21 -2.91 -10.30
CA MET A 240 0.09 -3.08 -10.94
C MET A 240 0.84 -4.30 -10.40
N ARG A 241 0.87 -4.46 -9.07
CA ARG A 241 1.46 -5.60 -8.37
C ARG A 241 0.87 -6.90 -8.89
N ASP A 242 -0.45 -7.01 -8.97
CA ASP A 242 -1.10 -8.21 -9.49
C ASP A 242 -0.71 -8.50 -10.95
N GLY A 243 -0.62 -7.47 -11.78
CA GLY A 243 -0.16 -7.59 -13.17
C GLY A 243 1.28 -8.07 -13.30
N LEU A 244 2.17 -7.57 -12.45
CA LEU A 244 3.58 -7.96 -12.38
C LEU A 244 3.74 -9.38 -11.83
N MET A 245 3.07 -9.71 -10.73
CA MET A 245 3.15 -11.02 -10.07
C MET A 245 2.66 -12.14 -10.97
N ARG A 246 1.51 -11.97 -11.63
CA ARG A 246 0.98 -12.97 -12.56
C ARG A 246 1.97 -13.31 -13.66
N ARG A 247 2.68 -12.32 -14.19
CA ARG A 247 3.63 -12.50 -15.30
C ARG A 247 5.02 -12.95 -14.85
N SER A 248 5.44 -12.57 -13.64
CA SER A 248 6.70 -13.06 -13.07
C SER A 248 6.60 -14.53 -12.67
N LEU A 249 5.42 -14.97 -12.18
CA LEU A 249 5.21 -16.35 -11.71
C LEU A 249 4.72 -17.30 -12.81
N PHE A 250 3.99 -16.81 -13.82
CA PHE A 250 3.34 -17.65 -14.84
C PHE A 250 3.64 -17.20 -16.28
N GLY A 251 4.47 -16.18 -16.50
CA GLY A 251 4.67 -15.55 -17.81
C GLY A 251 5.66 -16.23 -18.75
N GLU A 252 5.95 -17.52 -18.57
CA GLU A 252 6.69 -18.35 -19.53
C GLU A 252 5.77 -19.46 -20.05
N GLY A 253 5.50 -19.46 -21.36
CA GLY A 253 4.72 -20.50 -22.06
C GLY A 253 5.41 -21.86 -22.01
N GLU A 254 4.70 -22.98 -21.95
CA GLU A 254 4.12 -23.59 -23.15
C GLU A 254 5.06 -23.47 -24.38
N GLY A 255 6.22 -24.15 -24.32
CA GLY A 255 7.21 -24.15 -25.39
C GLY A 255 8.36 -25.15 -25.23
N GLY A 256 8.18 -26.25 -24.48
CA GLY A 256 9.27 -27.17 -24.18
C GLY A 256 8.83 -28.55 -23.67
N ALA A 257 7.91 -29.21 -24.37
CA ALA A 257 7.75 -30.65 -24.31
C ALA A 257 7.05 -31.12 -25.59
N THR A 258 7.78 -31.05 -26.70
CA THR A 258 7.50 -31.93 -27.84
C THR A 258 7.72 -33.34 -27.31
N TRP A 259 6.63 -34.09 -27.13
CA TRP A 259 6.71 -35.53 -26.94
C TRP A 259 7.34 -36.12 -28.21
N ALA A 260 8.58 -36.58 -28.08
CA ALA A 260 9.17 -37.62 -28.91
C ALA A 260 9.47 -38.79 -27.98
#